data_AF-A0A950K7T8-F1
#
_entry.id   AF-A0A950K7T8-F1
#
_cell.length_a   1.000
_cell.length_b   1.000
_cell.length_c   1.000
_cell.angle_alpha   90.00
_cell.angle_beta   90.00
_cell.angle_gamma   90.00
#
_symmetry.space_group_name_H-M   'P 1'
#
loop_
_entity.id
_entity.type
_entity.pdbx_description
1 polymer ?
#
loop_
_entity_poly.entity_id
_entity_poly.type
_entity_poly.pdbx_seq_one_letter_code
_entity_poly.pdbx_strand_id
1 'polypeptide(L)'
;MSESEFGVPVPGRVLPHDQWVKTGYRDTGRPFDWDVVFGRRAPRIVDLGCGNGRYLIGSALQRPQADHLGVDLVQVAIDHAAHRANARGLRNVRFVTGDANPWLQERLVADSVDEIHIYHPQPYYEVAEISKRLLTPEYLERLWVVLRRGGKLVLQTDNKSYWSYLLSAVRKHFEPAVLPGPWPDAPRGRTRREIIARAKGLAVWRMEAARRDEPRPGPIARPDFDANRPRFKKRPKR
;
A
#
# COMPACT_ATOMS: atom_id res chain seq x y z
N MET A 1 21.01 -3.47 -17.64
CA MET A 1 19.79 -3.36 -18.49
C MET A 1 18.63 -2.90 -17.63
N SER A 2 17.76 -2.00 -18.13
CA SER A 2 16.56 -1.57 -17.40
C SER A 2 15.45 -2.61 -17.54
N GLU A 3 15.04 -3.21 -16.43
CA GLU A 3 13.89 -4.12 -16.36
C GLU A 3 12.60 -3.41 -16.81
N SER A 4 11.67 -4.12 -17.46
CA SER A 4 10.37 -3.56 -17.85
C SER A 4 9.23 -4.55 -17.58
N GLU A 5 8.02 -4.03 -17.37
CA GLU A 5 6.80 -4.81 -17.21
C GLU A 5 5.76 -4.29 -18.19
N PHE A 6 5.29 -5.14 -19.11
CA PHE A 6 4.30 -4.77 -20.14
C PHE A 6 4.70 -3.50 -20.93
N GLY A 7 5.99 -3.40 -21.30
CA GLY A 7 6.52 -2.24 -22.03
C GLY A 7 6.74 -0.98 -21.20
N VAL A 8 6.47 -1.01 -19.89
CA VAL A 8 6.73 0.11 -18.98
C VAL A 8 7.97 -0.19 -18.12
N PRO A 9 9.05 0.59 -18.24
CA PRO A 9 10.27 0.40 -17.46
C PRO A 9 9.99 0.38 -15.96
N VAL A 10 10.59 -0.55 -15.23
CA VAL A 10 10.57 -0.52 -13.75
C VAL A 10 11.44 0.66 -13.29
N PRO A 11 10.97 1.52 -12.37
CA PRO A 11 11.72 2.71 -11.96
C PRO A 11 13.13 2.39 -11.45
N GLY A 12 14.12 3.20 -11.83
CA GLY A 12 15.52 3.07 -11.37
C GLY A 12 16.35 2.02 -12.12
N ARG A 13 17.67 2.19 -12.07
CA ARG A 13 18.66 1.28 -12.67
C ARG A 13 19.11 0.21 -11.67
N VAL A 14 19.44 -0.97 -12.17
CA VAL A 14 20.15 -2.00 -11.40
C VAL A 14 21.60 -1.56 -11.20
N LEU A 15 22.07 -1.58 -9.96
CA LEU A 15 23.43 -1.26 -9.56
C LEU A 15 24.33 -2.51 -9.59
N PRO A 16 25.66 -2.32 -9.62
CA PRO A 16 26.63 -3.38 -9.35
C PRO A 16 26.33 -4.11 -8.03
N HIS A 17 26.64 -5.40 -7.97
CA HIS A 17 26.21 -6.30 -6.87
C HIS A 17 26.75 -5.88 -5.49
N ASP A 18 27.92 -5.25 -5.43
CA ASP A 18 28.54 -4.69 -4.22
C ASP A 18 27.76 -3.49 -3.64
N GLN A 19 26.88 -2.86 -4.43
CA GLN A 19 26.02 -1.77 -3.99
C GLN A 19 24.61 -2.22 -3.60
N TRP A 20 24.33 -3.53 -3.67
CA TRP A 20 23.03 -4.05 -3.28
C TRP A 20 22.85 -3.95 -1.76
N VAL A 21 21.60 -3.75 -1.36
CA VAL A 21 21.21 -3.63 0.05
C VAL A 21 20.26 -4.77 0.45
N LYS A 22 19.81 -4.78 1.70
CA LYS A 22 18.76 -5.71 2.19
C LYS A 22 17.53 -4.91 2.60
N THR A 23 16.45 -5.05 1.85
CA THR A 23 15.18 -4.35 2.11
C THR A 23 14.10 -5.26 2.67
N GLY A 24 14.31 -6.58 2.71
CA GLY A 24 13.37 -7.47 3.39
C GLY A 24 13.33 -7.18 4.89
N TYR A 25 12.14 -7.07 5.46
CA TYR A 25 11.91 -6.91 6.88
C TYR A 25 11.12 -8.12 7.42
N ARG A 26 11.57 -8.64 8.56
CA ARG A 26 10.89 -9.73 9.26
C ARG A 26 9.99 -9.13 10.33
N ASP A 27 8.70 -9.45 10.29
CA ASP A 27 7.78 -9.06 11.35
C ASP A 27 8.26 -9.61 12.71
N THR A 28 8.33 -8.73 13.72
CA THR A 28 8.76 -9.04 15.08
C THR A 28 7.58 -9.26 16.03
N GLY A 29 6.34 -9.08 15.56
CA GLY A 29 5.14 -9.15 16.40
C GLY A 29 4.92 -7.92 17.29
N ARG A 30 5.76 -6.89 17.14
CA ARG A 30 5.73 -5.65 17.93
C ARG A 30 5.44 -4.45 17.03
N PRO A 31 5.02 -3.30 17.59
CA PRO A 31 4.95 -2.06 16.83
C PRO A 31 6.21 -1.80 15.99
N PHE A 32 6.02 -1.40 14.74
CA PHE A 32 7.10 -1.14 13.79
C PHE A 32 7.80 0.17 14.16
N ASP A 33 9.04 0.07 14.63
CA ASP A 33 9.86 1.22 15.00
C ASP A 33 10.63 1.76 13.79
N TRP A 34 10.06 2.77 13.15
CA TRP A 34 10.65 3.42 11.98
C TRP A 34 12.06 3.97 12.25
N ASP A 35 12.25 4.61 13.40
CA ASP A 35 13.51 5.30 13.70
C ASP A 35 14.64 4.28 13.89
N VAL A 36 14.34 3.14 14.52
CA VAL A 36 15.29 2.04 14.66
C VAL A 36 15.55 1.34 13.33
N VAL A 37 14.51 1.08 12.52
CA VAL A 37 14.64 0.33 11.27
C VAL A 37 15.38 1.11 10.17
N PHE A 38 15.22 2.43 10.15
CA PHE A 38 15.85 3.32 9.16
C PHE A 38 17.01 4.15 9.71
N GLY A 39 17.21 4.17 11.03
CA GLY A 39 18.27 4.92 11.70
C GLY A 39 18.09 6.45 11.67
N ARG A 40 16.87 6.92 11.40
CA ARG A 40 16.55 8.36 11.24
C ARG A 40 15.07 8.65 11.48
N ARG A 41 14.75 9.94 11.66
CA ARG A 41 13.38 10.47 11.58
C ARG A 41 13.14 11.10 10.22
N ALA A 42 12.08 10.67 9.55
CA ALA A 42 11.73 11.08 8.20
C ALA A 42 10.20 10.99 8.00
N PRO A 43 9.64 11.61 6.94
CA PRO A 43 8.28 11.31 6.51
C PRO A 43 8.11 9.82 6.19
N ARG A 44 6.98 9.24 6.58
CA ARG A 44 6.72 7.79 6.56
C ARG A 44 5.58 7.46 5.61
N ILE A 45 5.84 6.55 4.68
CA ILE A 45 4.93 6.22 3.59
C ILE A 45 4.69 4.72 3.61
N VAL A 46 3.42 4.31 3.62
CA VAL A 46 3.03 2.91 3.67
C VAL A 46 2.23 2.55 2.41
N ASP A 47 2.53 1.39 1.81
CA ASP A 47 1.73 0.79 0.73
C ASP A 47 1.17 -0.56 1.22
N LEU A 48 -0.15 -0.62 1.41
CA LEU A 48 -0.86 -1.80 1.91
C LEU A 48 -1.43 -2.59 0.73
N GLY A 49 -0.91 -3.81 0.53
CA GLY A 49 -1.11 -4.58 -0.70
C GLY A 49 -0.14 -4.15 -1.80
N CYS A 50 1.13 -3.94 -1.46
CA CYS A 50 2.12 -3.34 -2.37
C CYS A 50 2.48 -4.23 -3.59
N GLY A 51 2.06 -5.50 -3.61
CA GLY A 51 2.34 -6.44 -4.67
C GLY A 51 3.84 -6.57 -4.94
N ASN A 52 4.23 -6.31 -6.20
CA ASN A 52 5.62 -6.38 -6.63
C ASN A 52 6.45 -5.12 -6.29
N GLY A 53 5.93 -4.22 -5.45
CA GLY A 53 6.63 -3.04 -4.93
C GLY A 53 6.88 -1.93 -5.96
N ARG A 54 6.30 -2.02 -7.16
CA ARG A 54 6.58 -1.08 -8.26
C ARG A 54 6.39 0.40 -7.86
N TYR A 55 5.28 0.70 -7.20
CA TYR A 55 5.02 2.05 -6.71
C TYR A 55 6.08 2.48 -5.69
N LEU A 56 6.27 1.67 -4.64
CA LEU A 56 7.20 2.00 -3.56
C LEU A 56 8.63 2.19 -4.03
N ILE A 57 9.11 1.39 -4.99
CA ILE A 57 10.43 1.56 -5.60
C ILE A 57 10.53 2.92 -6.29
N GLY A 58 9.53 3.29 -7.10
CA GLY A 58 9.48 4.60 -7.75
C GLY A 58 9.43 5.75 -6.74
N SER A 59 8.59 5.62 -5.72
CA SER A 59 8.47 6.60 -4.64
C SER A 59 9.77 6.78 -3.87
N ALA A 60 10.42 5.68 -3.48
CA ALA A 60 11.66 5.71 -2.70
C ALA A 60 12.82 6.37 -3.47
N LEU A 61 12.87 6.18 -4.80
CA LEU A 61 13.83 6.85 -5.68
C LEU A 61 13.58 8.36 -5.78
N GLN A 62 12.31 8.76 -5.92
CA GLN A 62 11.93 10.18 -6.07
C GLN A 62 11.94 10.94 -4.74
N ARG A 63 11.81 10.23 -3.61
CA ARG A 63 11.69 10.79 -2.26
C ARG A 63 12.71 10.16 -1.31
N PRO A 64 14.03 10.38 -1.53
CA PRO A 64 15.08 9.80 -0.68
C PRO A 64 15.03 10.28 0.79
N GLN A 65 14.40 11.42 1.04
CA GLN A 65 14.17 11.98 2.37
C GLN A 65 13.06 11.27 3.15
N ALA A 66 12.24 10.43 2.52
CA ALA A 66 11.15 9.69 3.15
C ALA A 66 11.48 8.20 3.29
N ASP A 67 10.91 7.58 4.32
CA ASP A 67 11.01 6.15 4.60
C ASP A 67 9.73 5.43 4.20
N HIS A 68 9.90 4.24 3.63
CA HIS A 68 8.82 3.51 2.96
C HIS A 68 8.64 2.10 3.51
N LEU A 69 7.40 1.68 3.71
CA LEU A 69 7.05 0.32 4.12
C LEU A 69 6.01 -0.28 3.16
N GLY A 70 6.37 -1.41 2.55
CA GLY A 70 5.46 -2.21 1.72
C GLY A 70 5.01 -3.46 2.46
N VAL A 71 3.69 -3.65 2.55
CA VAL A 71 3.09 -4.84 3.16
C VAL A 71 2.28 -5.58 2.11
N ASP A 72 2.49 -6.88 1.97
CA ASP A 72 1.66 -7.73 1.11
C ASP A 72 1.54 -9.15 1.67
N LEU A 73 0.38 -9.79 1.46
CA LEU A 73 0.11 -11.13 1.95
C LEU A 73 0.93 -12.20 1.21
N VAL A 74 1.33 -11.93 -0.05
CA VAL A 74 1.96 -12.92 -0.92
C VAL A 74 3.49 -12.83 -0.83
N GLN A 75 4.10 -13.81 -0.16
CA GLN A 75 5.57 -13.88 0.01
C GLN A 75 6.34 -13.72 -1.30
N VAL A 76 5.93 -14.43 -2.36
CA VAL A 76 6.62 -14.37 -3.67
C VAL A 76 6.61 -12.96 -4.27
N ALA A 77 5.54 -12.18 -4.04
CA ALA A 77 5.47 -10.80 -4.50
C ALA A 77 6.45 -9.90 -3.73
N ILE A 78 6.55 -10.11 -2.41
CA ILE A 78 7.49 -9.41 -1.52
C ILE A 78 8.94 -9.78 -1.84
N ASP A 79 9.26 -11.04 -2.09
CA ASP A 79 10.62 -11.47 -2.45
C ASP A 79 11.08 -10.78 -3.73
N HIS A 80 10.17 -10.68 -4.71
CA HIS A 80 10.42 -9.99 -5.96
C HIS A 80 10.55 -8.47 -5.78
N ALA A 81 9.69 -7.84 -4.96
CA ALA A 81 9.80 -6.43 -4.60
C ALA A 81 11.13 -6.12 -3.91
N ALA A 82 11.50 -6.92 -2.90
CA ALA A 82 12.74 -6.78 -2.16
C ALA A 82 13.96 -6.99 -3.06
N HIS A 83 13.96 -8.01 -3.91
CA HIS A 83 15.05 -8.24 -4.87
C HIS A 83 15.28 -7.02 -5.77
N ARG A 84 14.20 -6.46 -6.33
CA ARG A 84 14.28 -5.26 -7.17
C ARG A 84 14.80 -4.03 -6.41
N ALA A 85 14.37 -3.85 -5.17
CA ALA A 85 14.81 -2.71 -4.35
C ALA A 85 16.26 -2.87 -3.87
N ASN A 86 16.66 -4.07 -3.48
CA ASN A 86 18.04 -4.45 -3.18
C ASN A 86 18.95 -4.09 -4.35
N ALA A 87 18.57 -4.53 -5.56
CA ALA A 87 19.31 -4.28 -6.79
C ALA A 87 19.42 -2.79 -7.17
N ARG A 88 18.59 -1.93 -6.59
CA ARG A 88 18.58 -0.47 -6.79
C ARG A 88 19.25 0.28 -5.63
N GLY A 89 19.81 -0.43 -4.65
CA GLY A 89 20.50 0.18 -3.51
C GLY A 89 19.59 0.97 -2.57
N LEU A 90 18.28 0.68 -2.54
CA LEU A 90 17.31 1.50 -1.81
C LEU A 90 17.36 1.26 -0.30
N ARG A 91 17.97 2.19 0.44
CA ARG A 91 18.09 2.10 1.91
C ARG A 91 16.85 2.59 2.66
N ASN A 92 16.00 3.38 2.01
CA ASN A 92 14.80 4.03 2.57
C ASN A 92 13.49 3.28 2.26
N VAL A 93 13.56 1.98 1.96
CA VAL A 93 12.38 1.12 1.79
C VAL A 93 12.55 -0.22 2.52
N ARG A 94 11.48 -0.72 3.12
CA ARG A 94 11.36 -2.07 3.65
C ARG A 94 10.13 -2.76 3.11
N PHE A 95 10.25 -4.06 2.87
CA PHE A 95 9.15 -4.91 2.41
C PHE A 95 8.92 -6.05 3.40
N VAL A 96 7.67 -6.30 3.73
CA VAL A 96 7.28 -7.35 4.67
C VAL A 96 6.12 -8.15 4.15
N THR A 97 6.21 -9.46 4.33
CA THR A 97 5.08 -10.36 4.09
C THR A 97 4.18 -10.36 5.31
N GLY A 98 2.93 -9.99 5.11
CA GLY A 98 1.96 -9.90 6.17
C GLY A 98 0.61 -9.44 5.66
N ASP A 99 -0.40 -9.66 6.49
CA ASP A 99 -1.73 -9.13 6.21
C ASP A 99 -1.81 -7.65 6.60
N ALA A 100 -2.28 -6.83 5.67
CA ALA A 100 -2.52 -5.40 5.88
C ALA A 100 -3.40 -5.11 7.11
N ASN A 101 -4.37 -5.97 7.44
CA ASN A 101 -5.26 -5.79 8.60
C ASN A 101 -4.49 -5.79 9.94
N PRO A 102 -3.87 -6.91 10.39
CA PRO A 102 -3.03 -6.92 11.59
C PRO A 102 -1.88 -5.92 11.54
N TRP A 103 -1.29 -5.67 10.36
CA TRP A 103 -0.24 -4.67 10.23
C TRP A 103 -0.73 -3.27 10.60
N LEU A 104 -1.87 -2.86 10.07
CA LEU A 104 -2.46 -1.57 10.38
C LEU A 104 -2.91 -1.48 11.86
N GLN A 105 -3.43 -2.57 12.43
CA GLN A 105 -3.99 -2.59 13.78
C GLN A 105 -2.94 -2.71 14.89
N GLU A 106 -1.86 -3.45 14.65
CA GLU A 106 -0.93 -3.87 15.71
C GLU A 106 0.50 -3.41 15.48
N ARG A 107 0.89 -3.15 14.23
CA ARG A 107 2.26 -2.76 13.88
C ARG A 107 2.39 -1.26 13.71
N LEU A 108 1.35 -0.58 13.21
CA LEU A 108 1.37 0.87 13.02
C LEU A 108 0.68 1.59 14.18
N VAL A 109 1.42 2.50 14.82
CA VAL A 109 0.92 3.29 15.95
C VAL A 109 0.18 4.54 15.47
N ALA A 110 -0.63 5.14 16.34
CA ALA A 110 -1.42 6.31 15.99
C ALA A 110 -0.53 7.54 15.66
N ASP A 111 -1.01 8.41 14.75
CA ASP A 111 -0.31 9.61 14.27
C ASP A 111 1.14 9.39 13.80
N SER A 112 1.45 8.20 13.27
CA SER A 112 2.84 7.82 12.96
C SER A 112 3.19 7.76 11.49
N VAL A 113 2.21 7.93 10.59
CA VAL A 113 2.40 7.78 9.13
C VAL A 113 1.92 9.03 8.40
N ASP A 114 2.68 9.48 7.39
CA ASP A 114 2.34 10.65 6.57
C ASP A 114 1.40 10.30 5.42
N GLU A 115 1.65 9.17 4.75
CA GLU A 115 0.88 8.73 3.60
C GLU A 115 0.59 7.23 3.67
N ILE A 116 -0.65 6.83 3.44
CA ILE A 116 -1.03 5.42 3.24
C ILE A 116 -1.60 5.25 1.84
N HIS A 117 -1.08 4.28 1.11
CA HIS A 117 -1.43 3.97 -0.26
C HIS A 117 -2.09 2.60 -0.32
N ILE A 118 -3.19 2.51 -1.08
CA ILE A 118 -3.89 1.25 -1.35
C ILE A 118 -4.30 1.24 -2.82
N TYR A 119 -3.65 0.39 -3.60
CA TYR A 119 -3.84 0.29 -5.04
C TYR A 119 -4.57 -0.99 -5.41
N HIS A 120 -5.69 -0.86 -6.13
CA HIS A 120 -6.50 -1.98 -6.64
C HIS A 120 -6.84 -3.03 -5.56
N PRO A 121 -7.39 -2.63 -4.40
CA PRO A 121 -7.83 -3.59 -3.40
C PRO A 121 -8.86 -4.55 -4.01
N GLN A 122 -8.85 -5.82 -3.60
CA GLN A 122 -9.75 -6.85 -4.14
C GLN A 122 -11.22 -6.38 -4.04
N PRO A 123 -11.95 -6.22 -5.16
CA PRO A 123 -13.30 -5.68 -5.13
C PRO A 123 -14.37 -6.62 -4.58
N TYR A 124 -14.21 -7.94 -4.74
CA TYR A 124 -15.27 -8.95 -4.54
C TYR A 124 -16.55 -8.63 -5.32
N TYR A 125 -16.79 -9.38 -6.39
CA TYR A 125 -17.89 -9.10 -7.34
C TYR A 125 -19.23 -9.63 -6.84
N GLU A 126 -19.23 -10.73 -6.10
CA GLU A 126 -20.43 -11.36 -5.57
C GLU A 126 -20.91 -10.64 -4.30
N VAL A 127 -22.22 -10.41 -4.19
CA VAL A 127 -22.84 -9.72 -3.05
C VAL A 127 -22.50 -10.41 -1.72
N ALA A 128 -22.52 -11.75 -1.71
CA ALA A 128 -22.18 -12.57 -0.55
C ALA A 128 -20.73 -12.41 -0.08
N GLU A 129 -19.85 -11.82 -0.90
CA GLU A 129 -18.43 -11.64 -0.61
C GLU A 129 -18.03 -10.18 -0.37
N ILE A 130 -18.95 -9.22 -0.50
CA ILE A 130 -18.67 -7.78 -0.28
C ILE A 130 -18.10 -7.51 1.11
N SER A 131 -18.53 -8.27 2.13
CA SER A 131 -18.02 -8.18 3.50
C SER A 131 -16.53 -8.52 3.63
N LYS A 132 -15.94 -9.17 2.62
CA LYS A 132 -14.50 -9.50 2.57
C LYS A 132 -13.64 -8.35 2.07
N ARG A 133 -14.23 -7.25 1.60
CA ARG A 133 -13.48 -6.07 1.16
C ARG A 133 -12.59 -5.55 2.28
N LEU A 134 -11.37 -5.16 1.90
CA LEU A 134 -10.40 -4.60 2.84
C LEU A 134 -10.89 -3.27 3.44
N LEU A 135 -11.43 -2.38 2.61
CA LEU A 135 -11.78 -1.02 3.00
C LEU A 135 -13.18 -0.95 3.62
N THR A 136 -13.36 -1.57 4.78
CA THR A 136 -14.58 -1.41 5.60
C THR A 136 -14.58 -0.05 6.32
N PRO A 137 -15.72 0.41 6.87
CA PRO A 137 -15.76 1.62 7.69
C PRO A 137 -14.76 1.60 8.85
N GLU A 138 -14.62 0.47 9.53
CA GLU A 138 -13.69 0.29 10.67
C GLU A 138 -12.23 0.33 10.21
N TYR A 139 -11.95 -0.23 9.03
CA TYR A 139 -10.61 -0.15 8.44
C TYR A 139 -10.25 1.29 8.06
N LEU A 140 -11.19 2.05 7.49
CA LEU A 140 -11.01 3.47 7.19
C LEU A 140 -10.78 4.31 8.44
N GLU A 141 -11.53 4.05 9.51
CA GLU A 141 -11.33 4.69 10.81
C GLU A 141 -9.93 4.38 11.38
N ARG A 142 -9.46 3.14 11.22
CA ARG A 142 -8.10 2.79 11.64
C ARG A 142 -7.03 3.48 10.80
N LEU A 143 -7.19 3.57 9.48
CA LEU A 143 -6.30 4.33 8.61
C LEU A 143 -6.21 5.79 9.08
N TRP A 144 -7.36 6.38 9.44
CA TRP A 144 -7.44 7.73 9.98
C TRP A 144 -6.67 7.89 11.30
N VAL A 145 -6.74 6.91 12.21
CA VAL A 145 -5.97 6.93 13.47
C VAL A 145 -4.46 6.84 13.25
N VAL A 146 -4.02 6.01 12.32
CA VAL A 146 -2.58 5.78 12.05
C VAL A 146 -1.93 6.94 11.33
N LEU A 147 -2.64 7.57 10.39
CA LEU A 147 -2.18 8.76 9.70
C LEU A 147 -1.99 9.89 10.70
N ARG A 148 -0.92 10.68 10.59
CA ARG A 148 -0.77 11.94 11.34
C ARG A 148 -1.80 12.98 10.91
N ARG A 149 -1.94 14.05 11.69
CA ARG A 149 -2.74 15.21 11.29
C ARG A 149 -2.19 15.79 9.98
N GLY A 150 -3.08 16.05 9.02
CA GLY A 150 -2.69 16.45 7.65
C GLY A 150 -2.07 15.32 6.81
N GLY A 151 -2.04 14.08 7.31
CA GLY A 151 -1.67 12.91 6.52
C GLY A 151 -2.70 12.61 5.43
N LYS A 152 -2.32 11.78 4.45
CA LYS A 152 -3.19 11.46 3.31
C LYS A 152 -3.35 9.97 3.07
N LEU A 153 -4.56 9.60 2.67
CA LEU A 153 -4.90 8.30 2.13
C LEU A 153 -4.95 8.38 0.60
N VAL A 154 -4.25 7.50 -0.10
CA VAL A 154 -4.20 7.46 -1.56
C VAL A 154 -4.82 6.17 -2.05
N LEU A 155 -5.87 6.29 -2.87
CA LEU A 155 -6.67 5.16 -3.34
C LEU A 155 -6.70 5.12 -4.87
N GLN A 156 -6.67 3.91 -5.42
CA GLN A 156 -6.89 3.66 -6.83
C GLN A 156 -7.66 2.36 -7.02
N THR A 157 -8.56 2.30 -7.99
CA THR A 157 -9.19 1.05 -8.43
C THR A 157 -9.62 1.15 -9.88
N ASP A 158 -9.70 0.00 -10.54
CA ASP A 158 -10.26 -0.19 -11.88
C ASP A 158 -11.63 -0.87 -11.83
N ASN A 159 -12.26 -0.90 -10.65
CA ASN A 159 -13.62 -1.40 -10.45
C ASN A 159 -14.59 -0.26 -10.15
N LYS A 160 -15.57 -0.05 -11.04
CA LYS A 160 -16.55 1.05 -10.95
C LYS A 160 -17.41 0.98 -9.69
N SER A 161 -17.96 -0.20 -9.38
CA SER A 161 -18.85 -0.38 -8.22
C SER A 161 -18.10 -0.18 -6.91
N TYR A 162 -16.85 -0.66 -6.84
CA TYR A 162 -16.01 -0.43 -5.67
C TYR A 162 -15.64 1.06 -5.55
N TRP A 163 -15.32 1.73 -6.66
CA TRP A 163 -15.07 3.17 -6.66
C TRP A 163 -16.24 3.99 -6.10
N SER A 164 -17.48 3.70 -6.53
CA SER A 164 -18.68 4.36 -6.00
C SER A 164 -18.82 4.16 -4.49
N TYR A 165 -18.55 2.95 -4.00
CA TYR A 165 -18.53 2.67 -2.57
C TYR A 165 -17.44 3.48 -1.85
N LEU A 166 -16.22 3.49 -2.38
CA LEU A 166 -15.09 4.20 -1.77
C LEU A 166 -15.36 5.70 -1.65
N LEU A 167 -15.92 6.34 -2.68
CA LEU A 167 -16.28 7.77 -2.63
C LEU A 167 -17.26 8.10 -1.49
N SER A 168 -18.17 7.18 -1.16
CA SER A 168 -19.08 7.36 -0.03
C SER A 168 -18.35 7.11 1.30
N ALA A 169 -17.70 5.95 1.42
CA ALA A 169 -17.13 5.48 2.68
C ALA A 169 -15.99 6.38 3.21
N VAL A 170 -15.13 6.89 2.33
CA VAL A 170 -13.97 7.71 2.77
C VAL A 170 -14.38 9.05 3.36
N ARG A 171 -15.53 9.62 2.96
CA ARG A 171 -15.94 10.98 3.35
C ARG A 171 -16.15 11.15 4.85
N LYS A 172 -16.44 10.05 5.56
CA LYS A 172 -16.64 10.03 7.02
C LYS A 172 -15.43 10.59 7.77
N HIS A 173 -14.21 10.26 7.34
CA HIS A 173 -12.97 10.62 8.04
C HIS A 173 -11.96 11.36 7.15
N PHE A 174 -12.25 11.49 5.86
CA PHE A 174 -11.34 12.07 4.88
C PHE A 174 -12.04 13.07 3.95
N GLU A 175 -11.25 13.97 3.40
CA GLU A 175 -11.63 14.90 2.33
C GLU A 175 -11.07 14.41 0.99
N PRO A 176 -11.89 13.76 0.15
CA PRO A 176 -11.41 13.19 -1.11
C PRO A 176 -11.25 14.26 -2.19
N ALA A 177 -10.08 14.28 -2.82
CA ALA A 177 -9.79 14.97 -4.07
C ALA A 177 -9.61 13.92 -5.19
N VAL A 178 -10.58 13.86 -6.09
CA VAL A 178 -10.56 12.93 -7.23
C VAL A 178 -9.63 13.45 -8.31
N LEU A 179 -8.77 12.58 -8.84
CA LEU A 179 -7.88 12.94 -9.95
C LEU A 179 -8.56 12.61 -11.28
N PRO A 180 -8.62 13.55 -12.24
CA PRO A 180 -9.29 13.34 -13.53
C PRO A 180 -8.49 12.46 -14.50
N GLY A 181 -7.19 12.25 -14.22
CA GLY A 181 -6.27 11.56 -15.12
C GLY A 181 -5.30 10.64 -14.38
N PRO A 182 -4.26 10.17 -15.09
CA PRO A 182 -3.16 9.42 -14.50
C PRO A 182 -2.45 10.19 -13.39
N TRP A 183 -1.73 9.46 -12.55
CA TRP A 183 -0.78 10.05 -11.61
C TRP A 183 0.29 10.86 -12.37
N PRO A 184 0.53 12.16 -12.02
CA PRO A 184 1.46 13.01 -12.75
C PRO A 184 2.91 12.48 -12.79
N ASP A 185 3.37 11.87 -11.70
CA ASP A 185 4.67 11.22 -11.52
C ASP A 185 4.78 9.85 -12.21
N ALA A 186 3.66 9.29 -12.67
CA ALA A 186 3.61 7.97 -13.31
C ALA A 186 2.56 7.92 -14.44
N PRO A 187 2.70 8.73 -15.51
CA PRO A 187 1.68 8.87 -16.54
C PRO A 187 1.40 7.58 -17.32
N ARG A 188 2.35 6.63 -17.34
CA ARG A 188 2.23 5.29 -17.93
C ARG A 188 1.73 4.21 -16.97
N GLY A 189 1.44 4.56 -15.71
CA GLY A 189 0.96 3.66 -14.67
C GLY A 189 1.95 3.48 -13.53
N ARG A 190 1.46 3.70 -12.31
CA ARG A 190 2.20 3.65 -11.05
C ARG A 190 2.33 2.23 -10.50
N THR A 191 1.32 1.38 -10.75
CA THR A 191 1.33 -0.04 -10.32
C THR A 191 1.26 -0.99 -11.50
N ARG A 192 1.66 -2.26 -11.28
CA ARG A 192 1.53 -3.32 -12.30
C ARG A 192 0.07 -3.49 -12.76
N ARG A 193 -0.89 -3.44 -11.84
CA ARG A 193 -2.31 -3.57 -12.18
C ARG A 193 -2.80 -2.40 -13.01
N GLU A 194 -2.39 -1.17 -12.69
CA GLU A 194 -2.75 0.01 -13.48
C GLU A 194 -2.25 -0.10 -14.92
N ILE A 195 -1.00 -0.52 -15.12
CA ILE A 195 -0.44 -0.73 -16.46
C ILE A 195 -1.27 -1.73 -17.25
N ILE A 196 -1.61 -2.88 -16.64
CA ILE A 196 -2.43 -3.91 -17.27
C ILE A 196 -3.84 -3.38 -17.58
N ALA A 197 -4.48 -2.70 -16.64
CA ALA A 197 -5.83 -2.17 -16.80
C ALA A 197 -5.89 -1.20 -17.99
N ARG A 198 -4.92 -0.29 -18.09
CA ARG A 198 -4.83 0.68 -19.18
C ARG A 198 -4.51 0.05 -20.53
N ALA A 199 -3.60 -0.93 -20.57
CA ALA A 199 -3.33 -1.69 -21.79
C ALA A 199 -4.58 -2.42 -22.32
N LYS A 200 -5.54 -2.73 -21.43
CA LYS A 200 -6.84 -3.31 -21.78
C LYS A 200 -7.95 -2.27 -22.03
N GLY A 201 -7.64 -0.98 -22.01
CA GLY A 201 -8.63 0.09 -22.17
C GLY A 201 -9.60 0.23 -20.98
N LEU A 202 -9.29 -0.34 -19.82
CA LEU A 202 -10.13 -0.20 -18.63
C LEU A 202 -9.98 1.19 -18.01
N ALA A 203 -11.09 1.74 -17.54
CA ALA A 203 -11.08 2.93 -16.71
C ALA A 203 -10.36 2.65 -15.37
N VAL A 204 -9.63 3.65 -14.88
CA VAL A 204 -8.95 3.60 -13.59
C VAL A 204 -9.28 4.89 -12.84
N TRP A 205 -9.87 4.75 -11.67
CA TRP A 205 -10.26 5.85 -10.79
C TRP A 205 -9.26 6.04 -9.66
N ARG A 206 -9.04 7.29 -9.26
CA ARG A 206 -7.98 7.71 -8.34
C ARG A 206 -8.47 8.82 -7.43
N MET A 207 -8.05 8.80 -6.17
CA MET A 207 -8.15 9.95 -5.29
C MET A 207 -6.96 10.02 -4.35
N GLU A 208 -6.65 11.24 -3.94
CA GLU A 208 -5.97 11.51 -2.68
C GLU A 208 -7.04 12.01 -1.70
N ALA A 209 -7.03 11.54 -0.47
CA ALA A 209 -8.01 11.90 0.54
C ALA A 209 -7.27 12.40 1.79
N ALA A 210 -7.39 13.70 2.07
CA ALA A 210 -6.75 14.32 3.22
C ALA A 210 -7.45 13.87 4.51
N ARG A 211 -6.68 13.52 5.53
CA ARG A 211 -7.22 13.16 6.85
C ARG A 211 -7.93 14.38 7.45
N ARG A 212 -9.21 14.23 7.83
CA ARG A 212 -9.93 15.28 8.54
C ARG A 212 -9.36 15.50 9.93
N ASP A 213 -9.40 16.74 10.37
CA ASP A 213 -9.05 17.13 11.74
C ASP A 213 -10.26 16.98 12.66
N GLU A 214 -10.41 15.79 13.24
CA GLU A 214 -11.53 15.43 14.11
C GLU A 214 -11.03 14.91 15.46
N PRO A 215 -11.80 15.08 16.55
CA PRO A 215 -11.50 14.43 17.82
C PRO A 215 -11.42 12.91 17.64
N ARG A 216 -10.43 12.27 18.26
CA ARG A 216 -10.34 10.82 18.20
C ARG A 216 -11.57 10.19 18.83
N PRO A 217 -12.13 9.13 18.23
CA PRO A 217 -13.02 8.25 18.95
C PRO A 217 -12.29 7.67 20.17
N GLY A 218 -13.04 7.17 21.14
CA GLY A 218 -12.49 6.38 22.24
C GLY A 218 -11.73 5.14 21.75
N PRO A 219 -11.38 4.20 22.63
CA PRO A 219 -10.69 2.97 22.21
C PRO A 219 -11.45 2.30 21.06
N ILE A 220 -10.85 2.26 19.87
CA ILE A 220 -11.45 1.55 18.72
C ILE A 220 -11.35 0.07 19.06
N ALA A 221 -12.51 -0.58 19.20
CA ALA A 221 -12.57 -2.02 19.42
C ALA A 221 -11.81 -2.74 18.29
N ARG A 222 -11.02 -3.76 18.64
CA ARG A 222 -10.42 -4.63 17.63
C ARG A 222 -11.56 -5.31 16.88
N PRO A 223 -11.71 -5.12 15.57
CA PRO A 223 -12.79 -5.79 14.86
C PRO A 223 -12.48 -7.29 14.80
N ASP A 224 -13.49 -8.13 14.99
CA ASP A 224 -13.39 -9.58 14.83
C ASP A 224 -13.38 -9.95 13.34
N PHE A 225 -12.21 -9.78 12.71
CA PHE A 225 -12.01 -10.07 11.30
C PHE A 225 -11.75 -11.56 11.02
N ASP A 226 -11.53 -12.38 12.05
CA ASP A 226 -11.17 -13.80 11.88
C ASP A 226 -12.42 -14.67 11.64
N ALA A 227 -13.59 -14.22 12.12
CA ALA A 227 -14.85 -14.95 12.00
C ALA A 227 -15.26 -15.34 10.57
N ASN A 228 -14.82 -14.60 9.54
CA ASN A 228 -15.24 -14.83 8.14
C ASN A 228 -14.07 -14.91 7.14
N ARG A 229 -12.83 -15.04 7.61
CA ARG A 229 -11.67 -15.03 6.72
C ARG A 229 -11.50 -16.38 6.02
N PRO A 230 -11.48 -16.44 4.67
CA PRO A 230 -11.17 -17.68 3.99
C PRO A 230 -9.72 -18.08 4.29
N ARG A 231 -9.54 -19.29 4.85
CA ARG A 231 -8.24 -19.94 4.91
C ARG A 231 -7.78 -20.21 3.48
N PHE A 232 -6.80 -19.47 2.99
CA PHE A 232 -6.14 -19.79 1.72
C PHE A 232 -5.47 -21.16 1.87
N LYS A 233 -6.15 -22.23 1.43
CA LYS A 233 -5.53 -23.55 1.30
C LYS A 233 -4.38 -23.39 0.32
N LYS A 234 -3.16 -23.70 0.76
CA LYS A 234 -2.00 -23.82 -0.13
C LYS A 234 -2.43 -24.73 -1.29
N ARG A 235 -2.41 -24.21 -2.53
CA ARG A 235 -2.57 -25.05 -3.71
C ARG A 235 -1.49 -26.13 -3.63
N PRO A 236 -1.82 -27.44 -3.74
CA PRO A 236 -0.80 -28.46 -3.82
C PRO A 236 0.09 -28.16 -5.03
N LYS A 237 1.41 -28.24 -4.83
CA LYS A 237 2.37 -28.16 -5.94
C LYS A 237 2.02 -29.30 -6.91
N ARG A 238 1.73 -28.95 -8.16
CA ARG A 238 1.77 -29.89 -9.28
C ARG A 238 3.22 -30.10 -9.68
#